data_AF-A0A2B4S3Z0-F1
#
_entry.id   AF-A0A2B4S3Z0-F1
#
_cell.length_a   1.000
_cell.length_b   1.000
_cell.length_c   1.000
_cell.angle_alpha   90.00
_cell.angle_beta   90.00
_cell.angle_gamma   90.00
#
_symmetry.space_group_name_H-M   'P 1'
#
loop_
_entity.id
_entity.type
_entity.pdbx_description
1 polymer ?
#
loop_
_entity_poly.entity_id
_entity_poly.type
_entity_poly.pdbx_seq_one_letter_code
_entity_poly.pdbx_strand_id
1 'polypeptide(L)'
;MENILRKVDPIVTVPYWDWSLWSGAPWLDKIMSTWSNAPWGLGSNGGRDGCVYSGPFGKHRFSLTSGGCLKRNFNGNPPDCIAVHKCLRIFSNKFTDFEMTLRDTLHNNMHCRIGGRGGTMCSRQSANAPEFLLHHGFADKLWSDWQKKGTRYKNAYFSGNIHLYGVSPRLRPQNLMDLSRQPGGVCVAYDDPPHENYKLCHEQLASLSLAEIDAIPRQKFTRLSSLEFDLFMTRKREKAQVNREMNELEPKHVLSKSSKLNSQDNQLGFKIEDVKEAIKRKKKKREEIINN
;
A
#
# COMPACT_ATOMS: atom_id res chain seq x y z
N MET A 1 13.98 8.88 -9.80
CA MET A 1 14.01 7.60 -10.54
C MET A 1 13.28 7.71 -11.87
N GLU A 2 12.03 8.16 -11.90
CA GLU A 2 11.26 8.31 -13.15
C GLU A 2 11.99 9.15 -14.21
N ASN A 3 12.62 10.27 -13.82
CA ASN A 3 13.48 11.05 -14.72
C ASN A 3 14.69 10.27 -15.28
N ILE A 4 15.17 9.23 -14.59
CA ILE A 4 16.24 8.36 -15.10
C ILE A 4 15.65 7.39 -16.13
N LEU A 5 14.48 6.80 -15.86
CA LEU A 5 13.77 5.94 -16.83
C LEU A 5 13.41 6.71 -18.10
N ARG A 6 13.02 7.99 -17.97
CA ARG A 6 12.74 8.87 -19.11
C ARG A 6 13.93 9.15 -20.03
N LYS A 7 15.16 8.85 -19.60
CA LYS A 7 16.34 8.90 -20.48
C LYS A 7 16.38 7.73 -21.48
N VAL A 8 15.69 6.63 -21.17
CA VAL A 8 15.56 5.45 -22.03
C VAL A 8 14.28 5.54 -22.85
N ASP A 9 13.16 5.86 -22.20
CA ASP A 9 11.86 6.05 -22.84
C ASP A 9 11.20 7.34 -22.34
N PRO A 10 11.14 8.42 -23.14
CA PRO A 10 10.68 9.73 -22.68
C PRO A 10 9.21 9.77 -22.25
N ILE A 11 8.38 8.82 -22.68
CA ILE A 11 6.94 8.77 -22.32
C ILE A 11 6.66 7.86 -21.13
N VAL A 12 7.68 7.24 -20.53
CA VAL A 12 7.50 6.33 -19.41
C VAL A 12 6.99 7.07 -18.16
N THR A 13 5.97 6.48 -17.56
CA THR A 13 5.47 6.81 -16.22
C THR A 13 5.61 5.57 -15.34
N VAL A 14 5.96 5.77 -14.06
CA VAL A 14 6.06 4.63 -13.13
C VAL A 14 4.66 4.29 -12.63
N PRO A 15 4.13 3.08 -12.92
CA PRO A 15 2.83 2.68 -12.38
C PRO A 15 2.94 2.45 -10.86
N TYR A 16 1.83 2.61 -10.16
CA TYR A 16 1.71 2.14 -8.78
C TYR A 16 1.01 0.79 -8.73
N TRP A 17 1.32 -0.01 -7.71
CA TRP A 17 0.63 -1.28 -7.45
C TRP A 17 -0.28 -1.15 -6.24
N ASP A 18 -1.57 -0.98 -6.51
CA ASP A 18 -2.61 -1.02 -5.47
C ASP A 18 -2.89 -2.47 -5.05
N TRP A 19 -2.05 -2.96 -4.13
CA TRP A 19 -2.20 -4.29 -3.54
C TRP A 19 -3.47 -4.42 -2.68
N SER A 20 -4.12 -3.31 -2.32
CA SER A 20 -5.34 -3.34 -1.48
C SER A 20 -6.56 -3.88 -2.25
N LEU A 21 -6.50 -3.90 -3.59
CA LEU A 21 -7.52 -4.51 -4.45
C LEU A 21 -7.43 -6.05 -4.49
N TRP A 22 -6.36 -6.61 -3.92
CA TRP A 22 -6.03 -8.04 -3.98
C TRP A 22 -5.63 -8.61 -2.61
N SER A 23 -5.99 -7.94 -1.51
CA SER A 23 -5.56 -8.28 -0.16
C SER A 23 -5.93 -9.70 0.30
N GLY A 24 -7.02 -10.28 -0.21
CA GLY A 24 -7.40 -11.67 0.07
C GLY A 24 -6.70 -12.71 -0.81
N ALA A 25 -6.11 -12.30 -1.94
CA ALA A 25 -5.35 -13.16 -2.84
C ALA A 25 -4.15 -12.41 -3.48
N PRO A 26 -3.19 -11.92 -2.68
CA PRO A 26 -2.16 -10.98 -3.15
C PRO A 26 -1.08 -11.62 -4.03
N TRP A 27 -0.98 -12.96 -4.00
CA TRP A 27 0.07 -13.75 -4.66
C TRP A 27 -0.43 -14.49 -5.90
N LEU A 28 -1.51 -14.01 -6.53
CA LEU A 28 -2.00 -14.61 -7.75
C LEU A 28 -0.90 -14.61 -8.82
N ASP A 29 -0.65 -15.78 -9.39
CA ASP A 29 0.24 -16.00 -10.52
C ASP A 29 -0.60 -16.42 -11.72
N LYS A 30 -1.26 -15.43 -12.31
CA LYS A 30 -1.98 -15.52 -13.59
C LYS A 30 -1.29 -14.67 -14.64
N ILE A 31 -1.55 -14.94 -15.92
CA ILE A 31 -0.88 -14.25 -17.03
C ILE A 31 -0.95 -12.71 -16.97
N MET A 32 -2.08 -12.15 -16.51
CA MET A 32 -2.28 -10.69 -16.36
C MET A 32 -1.98 -10.16 -14.95
N SER A 33 -1.46 -11.00 -14.04
CA SER A 33 -1.18 -10.59 -12.66
C SER A 33 0.23 -10.02 -12.50
N THR A 34 0.44 -9.23 -11.45
CA THR A 34 1.74 -8.63 -11.10
C THR A 34 2.87 -9.67 -11.02
N TRP A 35 2.58 -10.86 -10.47
CA TRP A 35 3.57 -11.90 -10.21
C TRP A 35 3.72 -12.92 -11.34
N SER A 36 3.17 -12.61 -12.52
CA SER A 36 3.27 -13.47 -13.69
C SER A 36 4.72 -13.68 -14.14
N ASN A 37 4.96 -14.81 -14.79
CA ASN A 37 6.21 -15.12 -15.49
C ASN A 37 6.25 -14.55 -16.92
N ALA A 38 5.17 -13.86 -17.36
CA ALA A 38 5.11 -13.20 -18.65
C ALA A 38 6.17 -12.09 -18.79
N PRO A 39 6.48 -11.63 -20.03
CA PRO A 39 7.44 -10.55 -20.25
C PRO A 39 7.12 -9.23 -19.53
N TRP A 40 5.84 -8.98 -19.20
CA TRP A 40 5.36 -7.81 -18.46
C TRP A 40 5.17 -8.06 -16.96
N GLY A 41 5.37 -9.29 -16.48
CA GLY A 41 5.24 -9.64 -15.07
C GLY A 41 6.53 -9.44 -14.28
N LEU A 42 6.45 -9.55 -12.97
CA LEU A 42 7.60 -9.40 -12.06
C LEU A 42 8.24 -10.74 -11.67
N GLY A 43 7.71 -11.86 -12.17
CA GLY A 43 8.11 -13.21 -11.79
C GLY A 43 7.46 -13.68 -10.49
N SER A 44 7.40 -14.99 -10.32
CA SER A 44 6.75 -15.68 -9.21
C SER A 44 7.51 -15.56 -7.87
N ASN A 45 7.05 -16.31 -6.87
CA ASN A 45 7.75 -16.48 -5.60
C ASN A 45 9.14 -17.12 -5.80
N GLY A 46 9.99 -16.99 -4.77
CA GLY A 46 11.30 -17.63 -4.73
C GLY A 46 11.22 -19.15 -4.62
N GLY A 47 12.24 -19.84 -5.14
CA GLY A 47 12.45 -21.27 -4.94
C GLY A 47 12.92 -21.61 -3.52
N ARG A 48 13.44 -22.82 -3.32
CA ARG A 48 13.92 -23.30 -2.00
C ARG A 48 15.04 -22.43 -1.40
N ASP A 49 15.88 -21.82 -2.23
CA ASP A 49 16.95 -20.89 -1.83
C ASP A 49 16.49 -19.42 -1.73
N GLY A 50 15.20 -19.18 -1.94
CA GLY A 50 14.57 -17.86 -2.00
C GLY A 50 14.77 -17.14 -3.34
N CYS A 51 15.62 -17.63 -4.24
CA CYS A 51 15.85 -16.97 -5.53
C CYS A 51 14.62 -17.05 -6.43
N VAL A 52 14.29 -15.95 -7.11
CA VAL A 52 13.31 -15.93 -8.19
C VAL A 52 13.95 -16.53 -9.44
N TYR A 53 13.30 -17.51 -10.07
CA TYR A 53 13.80 -18.19 -11.27
C TYR A 53 13.04 -17.81 -12.54
N SER A 54 11.91 -17.13 -12.39
CA SER A 54 10.91 -16.95 -13.42
C SER A 54 10.75 -15.47 -13.81
N GLY A 55 10.14 -15.25 -14.98
CA GLY A 55 9.90 -13.91 -15.50
C GLY A 55 11.16 -13.15 -15.95
N PRO A 56 11.02 -11.85 -16.25
CA PRO A 56 12.13 -10.99 -16.70
C PRO A 56 13.24 -10.84 -15.67
N PHE A 57 12.90 -10.96 -14.37
CA PHE A 57 13.79 -10.72 -13.24
C PHE A 57 14.32 -12.00 -12.59
N GLY A 58 14.25 -13.13 -13.30
CA GLY A 58 14.78 -14.41 -12.83
C GLY A 58 16.31 -14.38 -12.63
N LYS A 59 16.81 -15.30 -11.80
CA LYS A 59 18.21 -15.43 -11.33
C LYS A 59 19.29 -15.30 -12.42
N HIS A 60 19.00 -15.72 -13.65
CA HIS A 60 19.95 -15.70 -14.77
C HIS A 60 19.88 -14.44 -15.64
N ARG A 61 18.91 -13.55 -15.38
CA ARG A 61 18.65 -12.33 -16.15
C ARG A 61 18.78 -11.05 -15.32
N PHE A 62 18.69 -11.18 -13.99
CA PHE A 62 18.73 -10.07 -13.06
C PHE A 62 19.65 -10.37 -11.89
N SER A 63 20.41 -9.36 -11.46
CA SER A 63 21.34 -9.46 -10.34
C SER A 63 21.22 -8.23 -9.46
N LEU A 64 21.33 -8.45 -8.15
CA LEU A 64 21.35 -7.36 -7.18
C LEU A 64 22.66 -6.58 -7.29
N THR A 65 22.65 -5.30 -6.89
CA THR A 65 23.85 -4.46 -6.86
C THR A 65 24.94 -5.00 -5.92
N SER A 66 24.56 -5.73 -4.87
CA SER A 66 25.48 -6.44 -3.98
C SER A 66 25.96 -7.79 -4.51
N GLY A 67 25.56 -8.17 -5.73
CA GLY A 67 25.68 -9.52 -6.25
C GLY A 67 24.57 -10.45 -5.74
N GLY A 68 24.40 -11.58 -6.41
CA GLY A 68 23.37 -12.58 -6.11
C GLY A 68 22.05 -12.35 -6.84
N CYS A 69 21.06 -13.19 -6.50
CA CYS A 69 19.75 -13.24 -7.13
C CYS A 69 18.72 -12.36 -6.40
N LEU A 70 17.67 -11.93 -7.10
CA LEU A 70 16.46 -11.42 -6.48
C LEU A 70 15.82 -12.50 -5.59
N LYS A 71 15.53 -12.18 -4.33
CA LYS A 71 14.93 -13.12 -3.38
C LYS A 71 13.53 -12.72 -2.95
N ARG A 72 12.60 -13.68 -2.94
CA ARG A 72 11.22 -13.51 -2.48
C ARG A 72 10.77 -14.68 -1.62
N ASN A 73 9.87 -14.40 -0.70
CA ASN A 73 9.20 -15.38 0.15
C ASN A 73 7.81 -14.83 0.50
N PHE A 74 6.92 -14.88 -0.48
CA PHE A 74 5.53 -14.42 -0.35
C PHE A 74 4.87 -15.05 0.86
N ASN A 75 4.26 -14.22 1.70
CA ASN A 75 3.62 -14.69 2.92
C ASN A 75 2.44 -13.81 3.32
N GLY A 76 1.39 -14.47 3.83
CA GLY A 76 0.26 -13.79 4.44
C GLY A 76 -0.53 -12.89 3.49
N ASN A 77 -1.43 -12.12 4.10
CA ASN A 77 -2.26 -11.12 3.44
C ASN A 77 -1.82 -9.72 3.86
N PRO A 78 -1.70 -8.74 2.94
CA PRO A 78 -1.49 -7.35 3.32
C PRO A 78 -2.77 -6.75 3.89
N PRO A 79 -2.72 -5.53 4.45
CA PRO A 79 -3.91 -4.75 4.74
C PRO A 79 -4.86 -4.66 3.52
N ASP A 80 -6.14 -4.44 3.75
CA ASP A 80 -7.14 -4.32 2.68
C ASP A 80 -7.51 -2.86 2.38
N CYS A 81 -8.36 -2.65 1.38
CA CYS A 81 -8.78 -1.29 1.03
C CYS A 81 -9.59 -0.60 2.15
N ILE A 82 -10.22 -1.34 3.07
CA ILE A 82 -10.85 -0.75 4.27
C ILE A 82 -9.77 -0.19 5.21
N ALA A 83 -8.67 -0.91 5.43
CA ALA A 83 -7.53 -0.41 6.20
C ALA A 83 -6.91 0.85 5.57
N VAL A 84 -6.78 0.89 4.23
CA VAL A 84 -6.36 2.09 3.49
C VAL A 84 -7.31 3.26 3.78
N HIS A 85 -8.61 3.02 3.74
CA HIS A 85 -9.65 4.03 4.01
C HIS A 85 -9.62 4.55 5.45
N LYS A 86 -9.27 3.71 6.41
CA LYS A 86 -9.08 4.12 7.81
C LYS A 86 -7.86 5.03 7.94
N CYS A 87 -6.73 4.68 7.30
CA CYS A 87 -5.55 5.53 7.24
C CYS A 87 -5.84 6.90 6.59
N LEU A 88 -6.49 6.92 5.42
CA LEU A 88 -6.84 8.16 4.71
C LEU A 88 -7.76 9.07 5.52
N ARG A 89 -8.54 8.55 6.49
CA ARG A 89 -9.44 9.33 7.36
C ARG A 89 -8.74 10.02 8.53
N ILE A 90 -7.46 9.74 8.78
CA ILE A 90 -6.70 10.44 9.83
C ILE A 90 -6.60 11.93 9.48
N PHE A 91 -6.89 12.79 10.45
CA PHE A 91 -6.94 14.23 10.24
C PHE A 91 -5.53 14.86 10.21
N SER A 92 -5.40 16.03 9.58
CA SER A 92 -4.13 16.77 9.46
C SER A 92 -3.50 17.17 10.80
N ASN A 93 -4.29 17.42 11.84
CA ASN A 93 -3.79 17.67 13.20
C ASN A 93 -3.26 16.40 13.91
N LYS A 94 -3.43 15.23 13.29
CA LYS A 94 -2.91 13.92 13.71
C LYS A 94 -1.90 13.39 12.69
N PHE A 95 -1.10 14.30 12.12
CA PHE A 95 -0.11 13.99 11.09
C PHE A 95 0.82 12.82 11.46
N THR A 96 1.33 12.80 12.70
CA THR A 96 2.18 11.70 13.16
C THR A 96 1.48 10.35 13.10
N ASP A 97 0.19 10.28 13.47
CA ASP A 97 -0.58 9.04 13.42
C ASP A 97 -0.81 8.60 11.97
N PHE A 98 -1.04 9.56 11.05
CA PHE A 98 -1.16 9.29 9.62
C PHE A 98 0.15 8.76 9.03
N GLU A 99 1.26 9.45 9.26
CA GLU A 99 2.58 9.08 8.77
C GLU A 99 2.98 7.69 9.26
N MET A 100 2.82 7.41 10.55
CA MET A 100 3.17 6.11 11.12
C MET A 100 2.26 5.00 10.60
N THR A 101 0.96 5.25 10.49
CA THR A 101 0.04 4.26 9.91
C THR A 101 0.42 3.93 8.47
N LEU A 102 0.71 4.95 7.65
CA LEU A 102 1.11 4.78 6.26
C LEU A 102 2.47 4.08 6.14
N ARG A 103 3.50 4.56 6.86
CA ARG A 103 4.88 4.04 6.81
C ARG A 103 4.97 2.63 7.37
N ASP A 104 4.44 2.39 8.57
CA ASP A 104 4.70 1.16 9.31
C ASP A 104 3.64 0.10 9.04
N THR A 105 2.35 0.46 9.10
CA THR A 105 1.28 -0.54 8.99
C THR A 105 0.95 -0.89 7.54
N LEU A 106 1.01 0.06 6.60
CA LEU A 106 0.75 -0.20 5.19
C LEU A 106 2.05 -0.50 4.43
N HIS A 107 2.99 0.45 4.40
CA HIS A 107 4.20 0.36 3.58
C HIS A 107 5.19 -0.71 4.06
N ASN A 108 5.61 -0.69 5.33
CA ASN A 108 6.60 -1.65 5.87
C ASN A 108 6.03 -3.07 5.94
N ASN A 109 4.72 -3.21 6.19
CA ASN A 109 4.04 -4.50 6.13
C ASN A 109 4.20 -5.14 4.76
N MET A 110 3.82 -4.43 3.69
CA MET A 110 3.87 -4.97 2.34
C MET A 110 5.29 -5.36 1.90
N HIS A 111 6.32 -4.58 2.25
CA HIS A 111 7.74 -4.95 2.02
C HIS A 111 8.03 -6.38 2.48
N CYS A 112 7.58 -6.74 3.68
CA CYS A 112 7.81 -8.04 4.26
C CYS A 112 6.79 -9.11 3.90
N ARG A 113 5.62 -8.74 3.40
CA ARG A 113 4.72 -9.68 2.71
C ARG A 113 5.33 -10.18 1.40
N ILE A 114 5.98 -9.31 0.63
CA ILE A 114 6.68 -9.67 -0.63
C ILE A 114 7.97 -10.43 -0.33
N GLY A 115 8.83 -9.84 0.51
CA GLY A 115 10.18 -10.37 0.73
C GLY A 115 10.19 -11.58 1.64
N GLY A 116 9.36 -11.60 2.69
CA GLY A 116 9.44 -12.57 3.77
C GLY A 116 10.84 -12.68 4.39
N ARG A 117 11.06 -13.71 5.20
CA ARG A 117 12.35 -13.91 5.86
C ARG A 117 13.47 -14.12 4.82
N GLY A 118 14.45 -13.22 4.82
CA GLY A 118 15.64 -13.30 3.96
C GLY A 118 15.43 -12.86 2.51
N GLY A 119 14.25 -12.34 2.16
CA GLY A 119 14.00 -11.80 0.83
C GLY A 119 14.40 -10.34 0.66
N THR A 120 14.55 -9.90 -0.59
CA THR A 120 15.08 -8.59 -0.96
C THR A 120 14.18 -7.46 -0.45
N MET A 121 12.86 -7.55 -0.66
CA MET A 121 11.90 -6.51 -0.21
C MET A 121 11.78 -6.41 1.31
N CYS A 122 12.13 -7.45 2.08
CA CYS A 122 12.17 -7.42 3.55
C CYS A 122 13.62 -7.26 4.05
N SER A 123 14.35 -6.30 3.49
CA SER A 123 15.75 -6.06 3.84
C SER A 123 16.17 -4.62 3.53
N ARG A 124 17.39 -4.26 3.92
CA ARG A 124 18.03 -2.97 3.53
C ARG A 124 18.36 -2.88 2.04
N GLN A 125 18.19 -3.95 1.28
CA GLN A 125 18.41 -4.00 -0.16
C GLN A 125 17.11 -3.89 -0.97
N SER A 126 15.97 -3.58 -0.35
CA SER A 126 14.64 -3.57 -1.00
C SER A 126 14.60 -2.74 -2.28
N ALA A 127 15.34 -1.63 -2.35
CA ALA A 127 15.45 -0.79 -3.55
C ALA A 127 16.06 -1.49 -4.78
N ASN A 128 16.66 -2.68 -4.63
CA ASN A 128 17.12 -3.51 -5.74
C ASN A 128 15.98 -4.30 -6.41
N ALA A 129 14.85 -4.49 -5.73
CA ALA A 129 13.76 -5.27 -6.29
C ALA A 129 12.95 -4.43 -7.30
N PRO A 130 12.55 -4.97 -8.46
CA PRO A 130 11.81 -4.22 -9.48
C PRO A 130 10.44 -3.74 -8.98
N GLU A 131 9.79 -4.50 -8.09
CA GLU A 131 8.52 -4.12 -7.45
C GLU A 131 8.63 -2.93 -6.48
N PHE A 132 9.84 -2.52 -6.08
CA PHE A 132 10.04 -1.48 -5.08
C PHE A 132 9.37 -0.16 -5.48
N LEU A 133 9.55 0.25 -6.74
CA LEU A 133 8.99 1.51 -7.24
C LEU A 133 7.47 1.47 -7.34
N LEU A 134 6.90 0.33 -7.72
CA LEU A 134 5.44 0.17 -7.83
C LEU A 134 4.78 0.23 -6.45
N HIS A 135 5.39 -0.41 -5.46
CA HIS A 135 4.95 -0.36 -4.06
C HIS A 135 5.05 1.06 -3.48
N HIS A 136 6.19 1.73 -3.68
CA HIS A 136 6.38 3.12 -3.25
C HIS A 136 5.45 4.09 -3.99
N GLY A 137 5.17 3.84 -5.27
CA GLY A 137 4.20 4.61 -6.04
C GLY A 137 2.81 4.57 -5.42
N PHE A 138 2.40 3.44 -4.83
CA PHE A 138 1.11 3.36 -4.15
C PHE A 138 1.13 4.10 -2.81
N ALA A 139 2.23 4.01 -2.04
CA ALA A 139 2.39 4.82 -0.83
C ALA A 139 2.34 6.33 -1.13
N ASP A 140 2.98 6.78 -2.22
CA ASP A 140 2.98 8.18 -2.65
C ASP A 140 1.61 8.62 -3.19
N LYS A 141 0.87 7.72 -3.88
CA LYS A 141 -0.54 7.94 -4.25
C LYS A 141 -1.41 8.15 -3.00
N LEU A 142 -1.27 7.32 -1.96
CA LEU A 142 -2.04 7.47 -0.72
C LEU A 142 -1.70 8.79 -0.01
N TRP A 143 -0.42 9.18 -0.01
CA TRP A 143 0.00 10.51 0.45
C TRP A 143 -0.66 11.63 -0.34
N SER A 144 -0.67 11.54 -1.68
CA SER A 144 -1.34 12.49 -2.57
C SER A 144 -2.83 12.62 -2.28
N ASP A 145 -3.53 11.50 -2.13
CA ASP A 145 -4.96 11.51 -1.80
C ASP A 145 -5.26 12.16 -0.46
N TRP A 146 -4.41 11.91 0.54
CA TRP A 146 -4.53 12.55 1.84
C TRP A 146 -4.31 14.07 1.74
N GLN A 147 -3.33 14.52 0.95
CA GLN A 147 -3.07 15.94 0.70
C GLN A 147 -4.18 16.65 -0.07
N LYS A 148 -4.85 15.96 -1.01
CA LYS A 148 -5.99 16.52 -1.78
C LYS A 148 -7.16 16.96 -0.91
N LYS A 149 -7.22 16.54 0.36
CA LYS A 149 -8.23 16.99 1.33
C LYS A 149 -8.12 18.47 1.72
N GLY A 150 -7.00 19.13 1.43
CA GLY A 150 -6.89 20.58 1.49
C GLY A 150 -5.58 21.10 2.07
N THR A 151 -5.46 22.43 2.15
CA THR A 151 -4.21 23.13 2.52
C THR A 151 -3.63 22.70 3.87
N ARG A 152 -4.49 22.40 4.87
CA ARG A 152 -4.03 21.90 6.17
C ARG A 152 -3.32 20.54 6.09
N TYR A 153 -3.73 19.70 5.13
CA TYR A 153 -3.11 18.40 4.88
C TYR A 153 -1.78 18.55 4.15
N LYS A 154 -1.74 19.39 3.11
CA LYS A 154 -0.48 19.73 2.40
C LYS A 154 0.61 20.31 3.32
N ASN A 155 0.20 21.10 4.31
CA ASN A 155 1.09 21.80 5.22
C ASN A 155 1.30 21.06 6.55
N ALA A 156 0.93 19.78 6.64
CA ALA A 156 1.19 18.95 7.81
C ALA A 156 2.58 18.32 7.72
N TYR A 157 3.41 18.52 8.74
CA TYR A 157 4.78 18.00 8.81
C TYR A 157 5.24 17.86 10.26
N PHE A 158 6.32 17.10 10.48
CA PHE A 158 6.92 16.98 11.81
C PHE A 158 7.59 18.28 12.24
N SER A 159 7.42 18.65 13.50
CA SER A 159 8.25 19.70 14.11
C SER A 159 9.67 19.17 14.39
N GLY A 160 10.66 20.06 14.29
CA GLY A 160 12.08 19.75 14.58
C GLY A 160 12.96 19.59 13.35
N ASN A 161 14.21 19.17 13.59
CA ASN A 161 15.21 18.97 12.55
C ASN A 161 14.98 17.62 11.85
N ILE A 162 14.72 17.68 10.54
CA ILE A 162 14.52 16.50 9.70
C ILE A 162 15.72 16.37 8.77
N HIS A 163 16.42 15.24 8.85
CA HIS A 163 17.52 14.91 7.94
C HIS A 163 17.00 14.08 6.78
N LEU A 164 17.09 14.63 5.56
CA LEU A 164 16.74 13.93 4.33
C LEU A 164 17.99 13.27 3.73
N TYR A 165 18.13 11.96 3.91
CA TYR A 165 19.23 11.21 3.31
C TYR A 165 19.04 11.06 1.80
N GLY A 166 20.13 11.20 1.03
CA GLY A 166 20.09 11.07 -0.43
C GLY A 166 19.41 12.24 -1.16
N VAL A 167 19.06 13.31 -0.44
CA VAL A 167 18.51 14.55 -1.00
C VAL A 167 19.59 15.64 -0.93
N SER A 168 19.59 16.55 -1.91
CA SER A 168 20.52 17.70 -1.90
C SER A 168 20.44 18.45 -0.57
N PRO A 169 21.58 18.83 0.06
CA PRO A 169 21.59 19.63 1.29
C PRO A 169 20.87 20.98 1.16
N ARG A 170 20.60 21.45 -0.08
CA ARG A 170 19.87 22.68 -0.37
C ARG A 170 18.35 22.52 -0.27
N LEU A 171 17.84 21.28 -0.33
CA LEU A 171 16.42 21.00 -0.25
C LEU A 171 16.04 20.69 1.19
N ARG A 172 14.95 21.30 1.63
CA ARG A 172 14.30 21.07 2.91
C ARG A 172 13.03 20.23 2.72
N PRO A 173 12.51 19.56 3.76
CA PRO A 173 11.24 18.85 3.68
C PRO A 173 10.11 19.72 3.11
N GLN A 174 10.07 21.00 3.46
CA GLN A 174 9.05 21.93 2.95
C GLN A 174 9.07 22.09 1.44
N ASN A 175 10.23 21.88 0.80
CA ASN A 175 10.34 21.92 -0.65
C ASN A 175 9.76 20.67 -1.32
N LEU A 176 9.64 19.56 -0.59
CA LEU A 176 9.25 18.25 -1.12
C LEU A 176 7.88 17.78 -0.61
N MET A 177 7.21 18.58 0.21
CA MET A 177 5.92 18.23 0.79
C MET A 177 4.78 18.32 -0.22
N ASP A 178 4.70 19.36 -1.06
CA ASP A 178 3.59 19.52 -2.02
C ASP A 178 3.89 18.80 -3.34
N LEU A 179 3.26 17.65 -3.57
CA LEU A 179 3.39 16.86 -4.80
C LEU A 179 2.98 17.63 -6.08
N SER A 180 2.14 18.64 -5.96
CA SER A 180 1.75 19.51 -7.08
C SER A 180 2.74 20.64 -7.37
N ARG A 181 3.81 20.77 -6.57
CA ARG A 181 4.80 21.84 -6.70
C ARG A 181 6.16 21.40 -6.15
N GLN A 182 6.76 20.40 -6.79
CA GLN A 182 8.08 19.92 -6.44
C GLN A 182 9.19 20.76 -7.11
N PRO A 183 10.43 20.74 -6.59
CA PRO A 183 11.55 21.45 -7.18
C PRO A 183 11.80 21.02 -8.63
N GLY A 184 12.27 21.95 -9.46
CA GLY A 184 12.48 21.71 -10.89
C GLY A 184 11.20 21.70 -11.72
N GLY A 185 10.10 22.25 -11.21
CA GLY A 185 8.82 22.37 -11.93
C GLY A 185 8.08 21.03 -12.05
N VAL A 186 8.41 20.06 -11.20
CA VAL A 186 7.78 18.74 -11.22
C VAL A 186 6.40 18.81 -10.55
N CYS A 187 5.38 18.31 -11.26
CA CYS A 187 4.04 18.13 -10.74
C CYS A 187 3.69 16.64 -10.85
N VAL A 188 3.33 16.01 -9.73
CA VAL A 188 2.94 14.60 -9.70
C VAL A 188 1.42 14.49 -9.75
N ALA A 189 0.93 13.65 -10.66
CA ALA A 189 -0.46 13.25 -10.75
C ALA A 189 -0.55 11.73 -10.79
N TYR A 190 -1.68 11.21 -10.30
CA TYR A 190 -1.98 9.79 -10.30
C TYR A 190 -3.30 9.58 -11.02
N ASP A 191 -3.28 8.70 -11.99
CA ASP A 191 -4.48 8.25 -12.68
C ASP A 191 -5.06 7.04 -11.97
N ASP A 192 -6.36 7.10 -11.74
CA ASP A 192 -7.11 6.01 -11.14
C ASP A 192 -7.30 4.88 -12.17
N PRO A 193 -6.99 3.60 -11.84
CA PRO A 193 -7.07 2.52 -12.80
C PRO A 193 -8.54 2.23 -13.17
N PRO A 194 -8.82 1.90 -14.45
CA PRO A 194 -10.15 1.53 -14.92
C PRO A 194 -10.49 0.07 -14.50
N HIS A 195 -10.50 -0.20 -13.20
CA HIS A 195 -10.77 -1.51 -12.63
C HIS A 195 -12.03 -1.46 -11.76
N GLU A 196 -12.94 -2.43 -11.90
CA GLU A 196 -14.20 -2.46 -11.16
C GLU A 196 -14.01 -2.43 -9.62
N ASN A 197 -13.04 -3.21 -9.11
CA ASN A 197 -12.68 -3.19 -7.70
C ASN A 197 -12.14 -1.84 -7.25
N TYR A 198 -11.52 -1.04 -8.13
CA TYR A 198 -11.00 0.28 -7.76
C TYR A 198 -12.14 1.23 -7.39
N LYS A 199 -13.19 1.28 -8.23
CA LYS A 199 -14.39 2.09 -7.93
C LYS A 199 -15.06 1.68 -6.62
N LEU A 200 -15.19 0.37 -6.40
CA LEU A 200 -15.71 -0.15 -5.13
C LEU A 200 -14.80 0.25 -3.95
N CYS A 201 -13.51 -0.05 -4.03
CA CYS A 201 -12.58 0.15 -2.94
C CYS A 201 -12.29 1.62 -2.66
N HIS A 202 -12.27 2.53 -3.65
CA HIS A 202 -11.79 3.89 -3.46
C HIS A 202 -12.87 4.97 -3.59
N GLU A 203 -13.90 4.77 -4.40
CA GLU A 203 -15.02 5.73 -4.48
C GLU A 203 -16.14 5.36 -3.48
N GLN A 204 -16.58 4.11 -3.51
CA GLN A 204 -17.74 3.69 -2.72
C GLN A 204 -17.42 3.64 -1.22
N LEU A 205 -16.28 3.07 -0.83
CA LEU A 205 -15.84 3.10 0.57
C LEU A 205 -15.52 4.51 1.05
N ALA A 206 -15.01 5.42 0.21
CA ALA A 206 -14.80 6.82 0.58
C ALA A 206 -16.12 7.51 0.97
N SER A 207 -17.22 7.11 0.34
CA SER A 207 -18.54 7.67 0.65
C SER A 207 -19.06 7.26 2.03
N LEU A 208 -18.56 6.17 2.64
CA LEU A 208 -19.04 5.68 3.94
C LEU A 208 -18.32 6.35 5.12
N SER A 209 -18.97 6.42 6.27
CA SER A 209 -18.37 6.85 7.54
C SER A 209 -17.43 5.78 8.10
N LEU A 210 -16.60 6.14 9.09
CA LEU A 210 -15.70 5.19 9.75
C LEU A 210 -16.46 4.03 10.41
N ALA A 211 -17.61 4.32 11.04
CA ALA A 211 -18.46 3.30 11.67
C ALA A 211 -19.09 2.35 10.64
N GLU A 212 -19.46 2.87 9.46
CA GLU A 212 -20.05 2.05 8.39
C GLU A 212 -19.02 1.11 7.76
N ILE A 213 -17.79 1.58 7.50
CA ILE A 213 -16.74 0.70 6.98
C ILE A 213 -16.24 -0.31 8.03
N ASP A 214 -16.27 0.05 9.31
CA ASP A 214 -15.93 -0.84 10.41
C ASP A 214 -16.92 -1.99 10.60
N ALA A 215 -18.17 -1.80 10.19
CA ALA A 215 -19.22 -2.80 10.28
C ALA A 215 -19.10 -3.90 9.20
N ILE A 216 -18.27 -3.70 8.17
CA ILE A 216 -18.12 -4.63 7.06
C ILE A 216 -17.25 -5.82 7.49
N PRO A 217 -17.77 -7.06 7.46
CA PRO A 217 -16.99 -8.25 7.77
C PRO A 217 -15.89 -8.49 6.74
N ARG A 218 -14.67 -8.74 7.19
CA ARG A 218 -13.52 -8.97 6.30
C ARG A 218 -12.49 -9.93 6.90
N GLN A 219 -11.59 -10.41 6.06
CA GLN A 219 -10.46 -11.23 6.47
C GLN A 219 -9.47 -10.42 7.29
N LYS A 220 -8.73 -11.07 8.19
CA LYS A 220 -7.60 -10.44 8.88
C LYS A 220 -6.42 -10.31 7.94
N PHE A 221 -5.65 -9.24 8.10
CA PHE A 221 -4.34 -9.14 7.46
C PHE A 221 -3.25 -9.76 8.35
N THR A 222 -2.11 -10.07 7.76
CA THR A 222 -0.96 -10.60 8.51
C THR A 222 -0.21 -9.44 9.15
N ARG A 223 -0.14 -9.44 10.48
CA ARG A 223 0.55 -8.42 11.26
C ARG A 223 2.06 -8.46 11.05
N LEU A 224 2.73 -7.37 11.44
CA LEU A 224 4.19 -7.34 11.53
C LEU A 224 4.67 -8.32 12.63
N SER A 225 5.74 -9.05 12.36
CA SER A 225 6.41 -9.94 13.32
C SER A 225 7.67 -9.28 13.91
N SER A 226 8.40 -10.00 14.76
CA SER A 226 9.67 -9.52 15.32
C SER A 226 10.69 -9.15 14.25
N LEU A 227 10.71 -9.88 13.12
CA LEU A 227 11.60 -9.59 11.99
C LEU A 227 11.38 -8.18 11.45
N GLU A 228 10.13 -7.81 11.15
CA GLU A 228 9.80 -6.49 10.63
C GLU A 228 10.06 -5.40 11.67
N PHE A 229 9.76 -5.69 12.95
CA PHE A 229 10.09 -4.77 14.04
C PHE A 229 11.58 -4.50 14.11
N ASP A 230 12.45 -5.51 14.00
CA ASP A 230 13.89 -5.30 14.13
C ASP A 230 14.51 -4.64 12.90
N LEU A 231 13.91 -4.82 11.72
CA LEU A 231 14.36 -4.18 10.49
C LEU A 231 13.99 -2.70 10.42
N PHE A 232 12.74 -2.36 10.78
CA PHE A 232 12.17 -1.03 10.55
C PHE A 232 12.06 -0.17 11.82
N MET A 233 12.00 -0.77 13.00
CA MET A 233 11.65 -0.08 14.25
C MET A 233 12.62 -0.41 15.39
N THR A 234 13.57 0.48 15.64
CA THR A 234 14.59 0.23 16.68
C THR A 234 14.11 0.57 18.10
N ARG A 235 13.02 1.36 18.24
CA ARG A 235 12.57 1.90 19.54
C ARG A 235 11.34 1.15 20.08
N LYS A 236 11.38 0.73 21.36
CA LYS A 236 10.26 0.02 22.02
C LYS A 236 8.92 0.79 21.96
N ARG A 237 8.96 2.11 22.11
CA ARG A 237 7.77 2.98 22.05
C ARG A 237 7.12 2.96 20.68
N GLU A 238 7.93 2.96 19.62
CA GLU A 238 7.47 2.86 18.22
C GLU A 238 6.80 1.50 17.98
N LYS A 239 7.43 0.40 18.42
CA LYS A 239 6.85 -0.94 18.35
C LYS A 239 5.48 -1.03 19.05
N ALA A 240 5.34 -0.41 20.21
CA ALA A 240 4.07 -0.38 20.95
C ALA A 240 2.99 0.44 20.24
N GLN A 241 3.37 1.54 19.59
CA GLN A 241 2.46 2.38 18.83
C GLN A 241 1.96 1.68 17.57
N VAL A 242 2.86 1.11 16.77
CA VAL A 242 2.49 0.37 15.56
C VAL A 242 1.60 -0.83 15.87
N ASN A 243 1.79 -1.49 17.02
CA ASN A 243 0.86 -2.53 17.47
C ASN A 243 -0.55 -2.02 17.76
N ARG A 244 -0.69 -0.79 18.29
CA ARG A 244 -2.01 -0.16 18.47
C ARG A 244 -2.63 0.21 17.14
N GLU A 245 -1.87 0.82 16.24
CA GLU A 245 -2.33 1.19 14.89
C GLU A 245 -2.77 -0.05 14.08
N MET A 246 -2.00 -1.14 14.14
CA MET A 246 -2.42 -2.42 13.55
C MET A 246 -3.72 -2.94 14.15
N ASN A 247 -3.92 -2.84 15.48
CA ASN A 247 -5.19 -3.22 16.11
C ASN A 247 -6.35 -2.36 15.59
N GLU A 248 -6.11 -1.06 15.43
CA GLU A 248 -7.12 -0.14 14.91
C GLU A 248 -7.45 -0.48 13.46
N LEU A 249 -6.50 -0.93 12.64
CA LEU A 249 -6.74 -1.31 11.25
C LEU A 249 -7.30 -2.73 11.06
N GLU A 250 -7.38 -3.56 12.10
CA GLU A 250 -7.94 -4.92 12.02
C GLU A 250 -9.48 -4.92 11.89
N PRO A 251 -10.10 -6.01 11.39
CA PRO A 251 -11.54 -6.12 11.31
C PRO A 251 -12.17 -6.13 12.70
N LYS A 252 -13.23 -5.34 12.91
CA LYS A 252 -14.11 -5.53 14.07
C LYS A 252 -14.98 -6.78 13.91
N HIS A 253 -15.34 -7.10 12.67
CA HIS A 253 -16.07 -8.30 12.30
C HIS A 253 -15.22 -9.14 11.36
N VAL A 254 -14.83 -10.33 11.82
CA VAL A 254 -13.97 -11.23 11.04
C VAL A 254 -14.85 -12.20 10.27
N LEU A 255 -14.61 -12.34 8.96
CA LEU A 255 -15.30 -13.35 8.16
C LEU A 255 -15.02 -14.76 8.70
N SER A 256 -16.06 -15.57 8.83
CA SER A 256 -15.91 -16.99 9.16
C SER A 256 -15.08 -17.69 8.08
N LYS A 257 -14.25 -18.66 8.47
CA LYS A 257 -13.54 -19.54 7.53
C LYS A 257 -14.48 -20.34 6.62
N SER A 258 -15.72 -20.56 7.03
CA SER A 258 -16.76 -21.23 6.23
C SER A 258 -17.52 -20.28 5.30
N SER A 259 -17.21 -18.98 5.30
CA SER A 259 -17.88 -18.01 4.44
C SER A 259 -17.65 -18.34 2.97
N LYS A 260 -18.73 -18.54 2.22
CA LYS A 260 -18.65 -18.65 0.76
C LYS A 260 -18.35 -17.27 0.17
N LEU A 261 -17.22 -17.18 -0.50
CA LEU A 261 -16.76 -15.99 -1.24
C LEU A 261 -16.66 -16.35 -2.72
N ASN A 262 -17.19 -15.49 -3.60
CA ASN A 262 -16.97 -15.65 -5.03
C ASN A 262 -15.51 -15.28 -5.41
N SER A 263 -15.14 -15.36 -6.69
CA SER A 263 -13.76 -15.04 -7.11
C SER A 263 -13.33 -13.62 -6.74
N GLN A 264 -14.22 -12.64 -6.89
CA GLN A 264 -13.92 -11.22 -6.65
C GLN A 264 -13.86 -10.92 -5.15
N ASP A 265 -14.79 -11.47 -4.37
CA ASP A 265 -14.79 -11.37 -2.89
C ASP A 265 -13.51 -11.99 -2.30
N ASN A 266 -13.04 -13.11 -2.87
CA ASN A 266 -11.78 -13.73 -2.46
C ASN A 266 -10.56 -12.85 -2.74
N GLN A 267 -10.57 -12.08 -3.83
CA GLN A 267 -9.48 -11.14 -4.14
C GLN A 267 -9.45 -10.00 -3.13
N LEU A 268 -10.61 -9.46 -2.77
CA LEU A 268 -10.73 -8.33 -1.85
C LEU A 268 -10.55 -8.74 -0.37
N GLY A 269 -10.90 -9.98 -0.03
CA GLY A 269 -10.92 -10.44 1.36
C GLY A 269 -12.16 -9.99 2.13
N PHE A 270 -13.19 -9.50 1.45
CA PHE A 270 -14.52 -9.18 2.00
C PHE A 270 -15.59 -9.34 0.92
N LYS A 271 -16.86 -9.40 1.33
CA LYS A 271 -17.97 -9.51 0.37
C LYS A 271 -18.32 -8.15 -0.19
N ILE A 272 -18.40 -8.06 -1.51
CA ILE A 272 -18.82 -6.83 -2.21
C ILE A 272 -20.25 -6.44 -1.81
N GLU A 273 -21.11 -7.43 -1.58
CA GLU A 273 -22.50 -7.19 -1.22
C GLU A 273 -22.63 -6.47 0.14
N ASP A 274 -21.72 -6.72 1.08
CA ASP A 274 -21.73 -6.02 2.38
C ASP A 274 -21.45 -4.52 2.22
N VAL A 275 -20.60 -4.14 1.25
CA VAL A 275 -20.35 -2.73 0.89
C VAL A 275 -21.58 -2.10 0.26
N LYS A 276 -22.21 -2.79 -0.70
CA LYS A 276 -23.43 -2.31 -1.39
C LYS A 276 -24.58 -2.09 -0.41
N GLU A 277 -24.77 -3.03 0.50
CA GLU A 277 -25.79 -2.94 1.54
C GLU A 277 -25.51 -1.78 2.51
N ALA A 278 -24.25 -1.54 2.89
CA ALA A 278 -23.88 -0.37 3.69
C ALA A 278 -24.25 0.95 2.99
N ILE A 279 -24.00 1.06 1.68
CA ILE A 279 -24.37 2.24 0.89
C ILE A 279 -25.89 2.40 0.81
N LYS A 280 -26.62 1.31 0.59
CA LYS A 280 -28.09 1.32 0.54
C LYS A 280 -28.68 1.81 1.86
N ARG A 281 -28.17 1.30 2.99
CA ARG A 281 -28.56 1.76 4.34
C ARG A 281 -28.28 3.25 4.53
N LYS A 282 -27.12 3.74 4.10
CA LYS A 282 -26.77 5.17 4.16
C LYS A 282 -27.75 6.03 3.36
N LYS A 283 -28.09 5.63 2.14
CA LYS A 283 -29.05 6.36 1.29
C LYS A 283 -30.43 6.41 1.93
N LYS A 284 -30.93 5.28 2.42
CA LYS A 284 -32.24 5.21 3.10
C LYS A 284 -32.29 6.14 4.32
N LYS A 285 -31.26 6.13 5.18
CA LYS A 285 -31.17 7.05 6.33
C LYS A 285 -31.19 8.52 5.90
N ARG A 286 -30.54 8.86 4.78
CA ARG A 286 -30.54 10.24 4.26
C ARG A 286 -31.92 10.65 3.76
N GLU A 287 -32.65 9.77 3.08
CA GLU A 287 -34.02 10.01 2.61
C GLU A 287 -34.99 10.18 3.79
N GLU A 288 -34.86 9.34 4.83
CA GLU A 288 -35.64 9.47 6.07
C GLU A 288 -35.40 10.80 6.80
N ILE A 289 -34.19 11.37 6.73
CA ILE A 289 -33.88 12.70 7.30
C ILE A 289 -34.44 13.84 6.45
N ILE A 290 -34.53 13.68 5.13
CA ILE A 290 -35.05 14.72 4.22
C ILE A 290 -36.58 14.77 4.26
N ASN A 291 -37.23 13.62 4.48
CA ASN A 291 -38.68 13.50 4.49
C ASN A 291 -39.33 13.72 5.88
N ASN A 292 -38.53 13.97 6.91
CA ASN A 292 -38.97 14.35 8.27
C ASN A 292 -38.58 15.80 8.56
#